data_AF-A0A952UG07-F1
#
_entry.id   AF-A0A952UG07-F1
#
_cell.length_a   1.000
_cell.length_b   1.000
_cell.length_c   1.000
_cell.angle_alpha   90.00
_cell.angle_beta   90.00
_cell.angle_gamma   90.00
#
_symmetry.space_group_name_H-M   'P 1'
#
loop_
_entity.id
_entity.type
_entity.pdbx_description
1 polymer ?
#
loop_
_entity_poly.entity_id
_entity_poly.type
_entity_poly.pdbx_seq_one_letter_code
_entity_poly.pdbx_strand_id
1 'polypeptide(L)'
;MKTEEKTREQAFIERVEQLDPGELAALRRGCGKRDPVEGRCPWLHGIIHGVAPEPVAFLVASLLAQYSTATIRAKGHRLEGNFGVTWRRAIAGTESESIKRRFHILLDADYDPCTGDGDLPYRLRQMVKYAASKGVGVDWPQLLVDLKFWSHPEKHSQKRWARDFFAD
;
A
#
# COMPACT_ATOMS: atom_id res chain seq x y z
N MET A 1 16.87 -27.14 3.75
CA MET A 1 15.94 -26.08 3.32
C MET A 1 16.28 -24.84 4.14
N LYS A 2 17.01 -23.86 3.58
CA LYS A 2 17.35 -22.63 4.31
C LYS A 2 16.04 -21.86 4.46
N THR A 3 15.57 -21.68 5.70
CA THR A 3 14.53 -20.71 6.00
C THR A 3 15.09 -19.36 5.60
N GLU A 4 14.63 -18.78 4.48
CA GLU A 4 14.99 -17.41 4.13
C GLU A 4 14.58 -16.51 5.30
N GLU A 5 15.52 -15.73 5.83
CA GLU A 5 15.22 -14.76 6.87
C GLU A 5 14.22 -13.75 6.33
N LYS A 6 13.04 -13.71 6.93
CA LYS A 6 11.98 -12.77 6.54
C LYS A 6 12.41 -11.35 6.86
N THR A 7 12.19 -10.43 5.93
CA THR A 7 12.43 -9.01 6.19
C THR A 7 11.43 -8.48 7.22
N ARG A 8 11.75 -7.34 7.85
CA ARG A 8 10.85 -6.70 8.83
C ARG A 8 9.52 -6.31 8.19
N GLU A 9 9.55 -5.88 6.94
CA GLU A 9 8.37 -5.53 6.15
C GLU A 9 7.50 -6.75 5.90
N GLN A 10 8.09 -7.89 5.51
CA GLN A 10 7.34 -9.14 5.32
C GLN A 10 6.68 -9.58 6.64
N ALA A 11 7.42 -9.56 7.75
CA ALA A 11 6.89 -9.92 9.06
C ALA A 11 5.74 -8.98 9.51
N PHE A 12 5.84 -7.68 9.22
CA PHE A 12 4.78 -6.72 9.49
C PHE A 12 3.50 -7.04 8.72
N ILE A 13 3.61 -7.27 7.41
CA ILE A 13 2.46 -7.61 6.57
C ILE A 13 1.82 -8.92 7.03
N GLU A 14 2.62 -9.92 7.39
CA GLU A 14 2.10 -11.18 7.94
C GLU A 14 1.31 -10.95 9.24
N ARG A 15 1.77 -10.08 10.15
CA ARG A 15 1.02 -9.74 11.36
C ARG A 15 -0.31 -9.06 11.02
N VAL A 16 -0.32 -8.10 10.09
CA VAL A 16 -1.54 -7.42 9.63
C VAL A 16 -2.53 -8.42 9.01
N GLU A 17 -2.04 -9.42 8.28
CA GLU A 17 -2.86 -10.48 7.68
C GLU A 17 -3.47 -11.46 8.69
N GLN A 18 -2.95 -11.52 9.92
CA GLN A 18 -3.47 -12.38 10.99
C GLN A 18 -4.44 -11.65 11.92
N LEU A 19 -4.58 -10.33 11.78
CA LEU A 19 -5.55 -9.54 12.53
C LEU A 19 -6.97 -10.10 12.38
N ASP A 20 -7.74 -10.01 13.46
CA ASP A 20 -9.12 -10.48 13.47
C ASP A 20 -10.04 -9.63 12.56
N PRO A 21 -11.25 -10.10 12.22
CA PRO A 21 -12.16 -9.34 11.35
C PRO A 21 -12.53 -7.95 11.88
N GLY A 22 -12.60 -7.77 13.20
CA GLY A 22 -12.91 -6.51 13.87
C GLY A 22 -11.75 -5.51 13.79
N GLU A 23 -10.52 -5.97 14.00
CA GLU A 23 -9.29 -5.20 13.81
C GLU A 23 -9.11 -4.77 12.35
N LEU A 24 -9.31 -5.68 11.40
CA LEU A 24 -9.31 -5.35 9.97
C LEU A 24 -10.42 -4.35 9.62
N ALA A 25 -11.60 -4.46 10.23
CA ALA A 25 -12.67 -3.48 10.06
C ALA A 25 -12.32 -2.11 10.67
N ALA A 26 -11.59 -2.08 11.79
CA ALA A 26 -11.09 -0.84 12.37
C ALA A 26 -10.08 -0.16 11.43
N LEU A 27 -9.12 -0.91 10.88
CA LEU A 27 -8.17 -0.40 9.88
C LEU A 27 -8.87 0.14 8.63
N ARG A 28 -9.90 -0.55 8.13
CA ARG A 28 -10.71 -0.06 7.00
C ARG A 28 -11.32 1.29 7.27
N ARG A 29 -11.85 1.50 8.49
CA ARG A 29 -12.48 2.76 8.92
C ARG A 29 -11.47 3.86 9.17
N GLY A 30 -10.28 3.51 9.67
CA GLY A 30 -9.17 4.45 9.89
C GLY A 30 -8.46 4.87 8.61
N CYS A 31 -8.71 4.20 7.48
CA CYS A 31 -8.07 4.52 6.22
C CYS A 31 -8.36 5.97 5.77
N GLY A 32 -7.30 6.77 5.65
CA GLY A 32 -7.37 8.21 5.39
C GLY A 32 -7.05 9.09 6.61
N LYS A 33 -6.84 8.48 7.78
CA LYS A 33 -6.18 9.14 8.93
C LYS A 33 -4.66 9.04 8.81
N ARG A 34 -3.95 9.88 9.55
CA ARG A 34 -2.48 10.00 9.44
C ARG A 34 -1.77 9.06 10.41
N ASP A 35 -2.36 8.82 11.56
CA ASP A 35 -1.82 7.95 12.59
C ASP A 35 -2.86 6.93 13.10
N PRO A 36 -2.41 5.85 13.77
CA PRO A 36 -3.31 4.84 14.28
C PRO A 36 -4.25 5.33 15.39
N VAL A 37 -3.90 6.35 16.18
CA VAL A 37 -4.78 6.88 17.23
C VAL A 37 -5.97 7.61 16.60
N GLU A 38 -5.72 8.52 15.65
CA GLU A 38 -6.76 9.15 14.84
C GLU A 38 -7.64 8.12 14.12
N GLY A 39 -6.99 7.04 13.64
CA GLY A 39 -7.63 5.89 13.01
C GLY A 39 -8.45 5.00 13.96
N ARG A 40 -8.45 5.27 15.26
CA ARG A 40 -9.05 4.44 16.32
C ARG A 40 -8.52 2.99 16.33
N CYS A 41 -7.24 2.84 16.00
CA CYS A 41 -6.46 1.60 15.99
C CYS A 41 -5.17 1.74 16.83
N PRO A 42 -5.20 2.25 18.08
CA PRO A 42 -3.99 2.51 18.86
C PRO A 42 -3.16 1.24 19.13
N TRP A 43 -3.78 0.07 19.13
CA TRP A 43 -3.13 -1.23 19.26
C TRP A 43 -2.11 -1.52 18.15
N LEU A 44 -2.22 -0.85 16.99
CA LEU A 44 -1.31 -1.07 15.86
C LEU A 44 0.13 -0.62 16.15
N HIS A 45 0.35 0.30 17.10
CA HIS A 45 1.71 0.72 17.50
C HIS A 45 2.55 -0.48 18.00
N GLY A 46 1.92 -1.45 18.67
CA GLY A 46 2.59 -2.69 19.10
C GLY A 46 3.04 -3.59 17.94
N ILE A 47 2.52 -3.36 16.73
CA ILE A 47 2.81 -4.14 15.53
C ILE A 47 3.82 -3.42 14.62
N ILE A 48 3.75 -2.08 14.56
CA ILE A 48 4.57 -1.22 13.67
C ILE A 48 6.05 -1.19 14.08
N HIS A 49 6.34 -1.34 15.37
CA HIS A 49 7.64 -1.01 15.96
C HIS A 49 8.86 -1.51 15.15
N GLY A 50 9.66 -0.56 14.64
CA GLY A 50 10.93 -0.82 13.95
C GLY A 50 10.84 -1.21 12.47
N VAL A 51 9.67 -1.07 11.84
CA VAL A 51 9.42 -1.43 10.43
C VAL A 51 9.49 -0.23 9.48
N ALA A 52 8.81 0.86 9.82
CA ALA A 52 8.73 2.11 9.06
C ALA A 52 8.28 3.26 9.98
N PRO A 53 8.36 4.53 9.53
CA PRO A 53 7.62 5.61 10.17
C PRO A 53 6.13 5.23 10.34
N GLU A 54 5.55 5.61 11.47
CA GLU A 54 4.18 5.20 11.83
C GLU A 54 3.12 5.57 10.78
N PRO A 55 3.15 6.77 10.17
CA PRO A 55 2.18 7.11 9.12
C PRO A 55 2.27 6.20 7.90
N VAL A 56 3.48 5.77 7.52
CA VAL A 56 3.70 4.85 6.40
C VAL A 56 3.11 3.48 6.72
N ALA A 57 3.47 2.92 7.88
CA ALA A 57 3.01 1.60 8.27
C ALA A 57 1.48 1.57 8.46
N PHE A 58 0.90 2.61 9.05
CA PHE A 58 -0.54 2.75 9.19
C PHE A 58 -1.25 2.88 7.83
N LEU A 59 -0.71 3.70 6.92
CA LEU A 59 -1.23 3.83 5.57
C LEU A 59 -1.25 2.45 4.87
N VAL A 60 -0.13 1.73 4.85
CA VAL A 60 -0.05 0.41 4.21
C VAL A 60 -1.01 -0.60 4.85
N ALA A 61 -1.07 -0.68 6.18
CA ALA A 61 -1.99 -1.58 6.87
C ALA A 61 -3.47 -1.27 6.56
N SER A 62 -3.84 0.02 6.55
CA SER A 62 -5.21 0.45 6.25
C SER A 62 -5.59 0.26 4.78
N LEU A 63 -4.62 0.34 3.85
CA LEU A 63 -4.77 0.03 2.43
C LEU A 63 -4.95 -1.47 2.19
N LEU A 64 -4.12 -2.31 2.82
CA LEU A 64 -4.29 -3.77 2.77
C LEU A 64 -5.67 -4.17 3.27
N ALA A 65 -6.11 -3.56 4.37
CA ALA A 65 -7.42 -3.80 4.91
C ALA A 65 -8.56 -3.44 3.94
N GLN A 66 -8.35 -2.65 2.87
CA GLN A 66 -9.41 -2.40 1.87
C GLN A 66 -9.83 -3.66 1.11
N TYR A 67 -9.03 -4.72 1.11
CA TYR A 67 -9.43 -6.03 0.60
C TYR A 67 -10.39 -6.72 1.58
N SER A 68 -11.28 -7.56 1.05
CA SER A 68 -12.20 -8.33 1.89
C SER A 68 -11.42 -9.28 2.81
N THR A 69 -11.94 -9.56 4.01
CA THR A 69 -11.28 -10.50 4.93
C THR A 69 -11.07 -11.87 4.27
N ALA A 70 -12.03 -12.35 3.46
CA ALA A 70 -11.89 -13.59 2.70
C ALA A 70 -10.70 -13.52 1.71
N THR A 71 -10.57 -12.42 0.98
CA THR A 71 -9.44 -12.20 0.05
C THR A 71 -8.10 -12.12 0.79
N ILE A 72 -8.07 -11.51 1.98
CA ILE A 72 -6.87 -11.44 2.82
C ILE A 72 -6.44 -12.83 3.28
N ARG A 73 -7.39 -13.64 3.78
CA ARG A 73 -7.08 -15.01 4.22
C ARG A 73 -6.65 -15.91 3.07
N ALA A 74 -7.24 -15.75 1.89
CA ALA A 74 -6.87 -16.47 0.67
C ALA A 74 -5.60 -15.92 -0.01
N LYS A 75 -4.94 -14.89 0.56
CA LYS A 75 -3.77 -14.21 -0.02
C LYS A 75 -3.98 -13.61 -1.42
N GLY A 76 -5.23 -13.49 -1.90
CA GLY A 76 -5.56 -12.89 -3.20
C GLY A 76 -5.30 -11.37 -3.28
N HIS A 77 -4.94 -10.74 -2.17
CA HIS A 77 -4.48 -9.35 -2.10
C HIS A 77 -2.98 -9.20 -2.35
N ARG A 78 -2.22 -10.30 -2.49
CA ARG A 78 -0.79 -10.27 -2.77
C ARG A 78 -0.53 -10.29 -4.27
N LEU A 79 0.49 -9.57 -4.67
CA LEU A 79 1.06 -9.57 -6.01
C LEU A 79 2.56 -9.31 -5.85
N GLU A 80 3.40 -9.87 -6.72
CA GLU A 80 4.83 -9.53 -6.76
C GLU A 80 5.09 -8.33 -7.69
N GLY A 81 6.00 -7.46 -7.28
CA GLY A 81 6.42 -6.28 -8.05
C GLY A 81 5.88 -4.97 -7.46
N ASN A 82 6.31 -3.83 -8.00
CA ASN A 82 5.89 -2.54 -7.42
C ASN A 82 4.47 -2.12 -7.83
N PHE A 83 4.00 -0.99 -7.30
CA PHE A 83 2.65 -0.52 -7.56
C PHE A 83 2.37 -0.15 -9.04
N GLY A 84 3.42 0.11 -9.84
CA GLY A 84 3.30 0.24 -11.29
C GLY A 84 2.79 -1.05 -11.95
N VAL A 85 3.31 -2.20 -11.52
CA VAL A 85 2.84 -3.53 -11.96
C VAL A 85 1.39 -3.77 -11.53
N THR A 86 1.05 -3.46 -10.26
CA THR A 86 -0.33 -3.51 -9.77
C THR A 86 -1.25 -2.70 -10.68
N TRP A 87 -0.89 -1.45 -10.95
CA TRP A 87 -1.76 -0.55 -11.70
C TRP A 87 -1.91 -0.98 -13.15
N ARG A 88 -0.81 -1.38 -13.81
CA ARG A 88 -0.85 -1.91 -15.18
C ARG A 88 -1.82 -3.09 -15.29
N ARG A 89 -1.74 -4.05 -14.36
CA ARG A 89 -2.65 -5.21 -14.33
C ARG A 89 -4.09 -4.80 -14.05
N ALA A 90 -4.31 -3.88 -13.12
CA ALA A 90 -5.66 -3.43 -12.75
C ALA A 90 -6.40 -2.75 -13.91
N ILE A 91 -5.67 -2.09 -14.82
CA ILE A 91 -6.26 -1.37 -15.95
C ILE A 91 -6.17 -2.15 -17.27
N ALA A 92 -5.63 -3.36 -17.26
CA ALA A 92 -5.54 -4.20 -18.44
C ALA A 92 -6.94 -4.41 -19.05
N GLY A 93 -7.05 -4.20 -20.36
CA GLY A 93 -8.33 -4.24 -21.07
C GLY A 93 -9.23 -3.00 -20.88
N THR A 94 -8.72 -1.93 -20.26
CA THR A 94 -9.43 -0.64 -20.14
C THR A 94 -8.75 0.45 -20.98
N GLU A 95 -9.37 0.88 -22.07
CA GLU A 95 -8.86 1.96 -22.93
C GLU A 95 -9.28 3.35 -22.46
N SER A 96 -9.03 3.67 -21.19
CA SER A 96 -9.34 5.00 -20.65
C SER A 96 -8.08 5.80 -20.37
N GLU A 97 -7.85 6.83 -21.19
CA GLU A 97 -6.79 7.81 -20.97
C GLU A 97 -6.93 8.51 -19.60
N SER A 98 -8.16 8.70 -19.12
CA SER A 98 -8.41 9.25 -17.78
C SER A 98 -7.83 8.38 -16.66
N ILE A 99 -7.80 7.05 -16.83
CA ILE A 99 -7.30 6.10 -15.85
C ILE A 99 -5.76 6.05 -15.89
N LYS A 100 -5.16 6.14 -17.08
CA LYS A 100 -3.70 6.30 -17.24
C LYS A 100 -3.22 7.62 -16.63
N ARG A 101 -3.98 8.71 -16.81
CA ARG A 101 -3.67 10.02 -16.21
C ARG A 101 -3.67 9.99 -14.69
N ARG A 102 -4.52 9.18 -14.04
CA ARG A 102 -4.50 9.02 -12.57
C ARG A 102 -3.15 8.54 -12.06
N PHE A 103 -2.46 7.69 -12.82
CA PHE A 103 -1.13 7.19 -12.43
C PHE A 103 -0.07 8.28 -12.49
N HIS A 104 -0.06 9.11 -13.55
CA HIS A 104 0.83 10.28 -13.62
C HIS A 104 0.63 11.19 -12.40
N ILE A 105 -0.63 11.50 -12.08
CA ILE A 105 -0.94 12.36 -10.93
C ILE A 105 -0.52 11.69 -9.60
N LEU A 106 -0.59 10.37 -9.49
CA LEU A 106 -0.08 9.65 -8.32
C LEU A 106 1.44 9.79 -8.19
N LEU A 107 2.18 9.68 -9.29
CA LEU A 107 3.64 9.80 -9.30
C LEU A 107 4.10 11.22 -8.91
N ASP A 108 3.31 12.24 -9.25
CA ASP A 108 3.58 13.63 -8.88
C ASP A 108 3.07 14.01 -7.48
N ALA A 109 2.38 13.10 -6.79
CA ALA A 109 1.78 13.37 -5.49
C ALA A 109 2.83 13.56 -4.41
N ASP A 110 2.58 14.51 -3.52
CA ASP A 110 3.40 14.78 -2.36
C ASP A 110 3.10 13.78 -1.25
N TYR A 111 4.15 13.43 -0.52
CA TYR A 111 4.03 12.64 0.71
C TYR A 111 5.21 12.90 1.63
N ASP A 112 4.93 13.27 2.87
CA ASP A 112 5.89 13.26 3.96
C ASP A 112 5.77 11.94 4.75
N PRO A 113 6.75 11.03 4.68
CA PRO A 113 6.71 9.77 5.41
C PRO A 113 6.70 9.93 6.93
N CYS A 114 7.22 11.03 7.47
CA CYS A 114 7.31 11.29 8.91
C CYS A 114 5.98 11.78 9.48
N THR A 115 5.23 12.60 8.74
CA THR A 115 3.97 13.19 9.22
C THR A 115 2.72 12.54 8.61
N GLY A 116 2.87 11.86 7.48
CA GLY A 116 1.75 11.36 6.68
C GLY A 116 1.03 12.43 5.85
N ASP A 117 1.57 13.65 5.79
CA ASP A 117 1.01 14.75 4.99
C ASP A 117 1.23 14.54 3.49
N GLY A 118 0.41 15.24 2.69
CA GLY A 118 0.42 15.16 1.23
C GLY A 118 -0.85 14.55 0.66
N ASP A 119 -0.94 14.53 -0.66
CA ASP A 119 -2.10 14.02 -1.40
C ASP A 119 -1.95 12.55 -1.83
N LEU A 120 -0.75 11.97 -1.70
CA LEU A 120 -0.47 10.57 -1.99
C LEU A 120 -1.41 9.60 -1.24
N PRO A 121 -1.67 9.72 0.09
CA PRO A 121 -2.50 8.74 0.79
C PRO A 121 -3.92 8.63 0.21
N TYR A 122 -4.51 9.78 -0.14
CA TYR A 122 -5.83 9.83 -0.74
C TYR A 122 -5.85 9.19 -2.14
N ARG A 123 -4.91 9.56 -3.01
CA ARG A 123 -4.83 9.05 -4.38
C ARG A 123 -4.52 7.56 -4.41
N LEU A 124 -3.54 7.13 -3.61
CA LEU A 124 -3.14 5.73 -3.51
C LEU A 124 -4.30 4.87 -3.01
N ARG A 125 -5.08 5.35 -2.03
CA ARG A 125 -6.29 4.67 -1.57
C ARG A 125 -7.31 4.45 -2.68
N GLN A 126 -7.58 5.47 -3.49
CA GLN A 126 -8.51 5.32 -4.62
C GLN A 126 -8.05 4.25 -5.60
N MET A 127 -6.74 4.19 -5.86
CA MET A 127 -6.14 3.25 -6.80
C MET A 127 -6.07 1.82 -6.24
N VAL A 128 -5.75 1.64 -4.96
CA VAL A 128 -5.82 0.34 -4.28
C VAL A 128 -7.25 -0.20 -4.28
N LYS A 129 -8.25 0.64 -3.98
CA LYS A 129 -9.66 0.22 -4.04
C LYS A 129 -10.08 -0.21 -5.44
N TYR A 130 -9.58 0.46 -6.47
CA TYR A 130 -9.82 0.07 -7.86
C TYR A 130 -9.11 -1.25 -8.20
N ALA A 131 -7.86 -1.44 -7.81
CA ALA A 131 -7.15 -2.71 -8.01
C ALA A 131 -7.88 -3.87 -7.31
N ALA A 132 -8.34 -3.65 -6.08
CA ALA A 132 -9.13 -4.63 -5.33
C ALA A 132 -10.45 -5.00 -6.03
N SER A 133 -11.16 -4.03 -6.62
CA SER A 133 -12.40 -4.32 -7.38
C SER A 133 -12.13 -5.07 -8.69
N LYS A 134 -10.90 -5.05 -9.19
CA LYS A 134 -10.43 -5.82 -10.35
C LYS A 134 -9.78 -7.15 -9.96
N GLY A 135 -9.76 -7.50 -8.67
CA GLY A 135 -9.13 -8.74 -8.19
C GLY A 135 -7.60 -8.73 -8.30
N VAL A 136 -6.97 -7.56 -8.41
CA VAL A 136 -5.52 -7.41 -8.51
C VAL A 136 -4.93 -7.07 -7.14
N GLY A 137 -3.90 -7.81 -6.73
CA GLY A 137 -3.18 -7.60 -5.47
C GLY A 137 -2.08 -6.53 -5.52
N VAL A 138 -1.38 -6.37 -4.40
CA VAL A 138 -0.25 -5.45 -4.22
C VAL A 138 0.89 -6.18 -3.54
N ASP A 139 2.13 -5.83 -3.89
CA ASP A 139 3.31 -6.19 -3.10
C ASP A 139 3.42 -5.24 -1.91
N TRP A 140 2.85 -5.63 -0.78
CA TRP A 140 2.78 -4.77 0.40
C TRP A 140 4.13 -4.48 1.04
N PRO A 141 5.07 -5.45 1.16
CA PRO A 141 6.42 -5.16 1.60
C PRO A 141 7.13 -4.14 0.69
N GLN A 142 7.03 -4.32 -0.63
CA GLN A 142 7.64 -3.38 -1.58
C GLN A 142 6.98 -2.00 -1.51
N LEU A 143 5.65 -1.93 -1.41
CA LEU A 143 4.93 -0.67 -1.24
C LEU A 143 5.40 0.08 0.01
N LEU A 144 5.57 -0.63 1.13
CA LEU A 144 6.05 -0.03 2.38
C LEU A 144 7.46 0.54 2.20
N VAL A 145 8.36 -0.15 1.50
CA VAL A 145 9.69 0.38 1.14
C VAL A 145 9.58 1.61 0.25
N ASP A 146 8.76 1.56 -0.80
CA ASP A 146 8.61 2.66 -1.75
C ASP A 146 8.11 3.94 -1.07
N LEU A 147 7.16 3.81 -0.14
CA LEU A 147 6.57 4.92 0.60
C LEU A 147 7.52 5.51 1.65
N LYS A 148 8.41 4.71 2.26
CA LYS A 148 9.46 5.23 3.16
C LYS A 148 10.37 6.25 2.48
N PHE A 149 10.60 6.08 1.18
CA PHE A 149 11.51 6.90 0.39
C PHE A 149 10.79 7.76 -0.64
N TRP A 150 9.49 8.01 -0.46
CA TRP A 150 8.70 8.75 -1.45
C TRP A 150 9.19 10.19 -1.64
N SER A 151 9.56 10.87 -0.55
CA SER A 151 10.07 12.24 -0.54
C SER A 151 11.55 12.36 -0.94
N HIS A 152 12.20 11.27 -1.35
CA HIS A 152 13.61 11.31 -1.72
C HIS A 152 13.84 12.21 -2.95
N PRO A 153 14.82 13.14 -2.96
CA PRO A 153 15.00 14.13 -4.03
C PRO A 153 15.12 13.53 -5.44
N GLU A 154 15.76 12.37 -5.54
CA GLU A 154 15.97 11.66 -6.80
C GLU A 154 14.73 10.93 -7.35
N LYS A 155 13.61 10.93 -6.62
CA LYS A 155 12.34 10.30 -7.00
C LYS A 155 12.47 8.83 -7.44
N HIS A 156 13.26 8.04 -6.72
CA HIS A 156 13.59 6.67 -7.10
C HIS A 156 12.34 5.76 -7.17
N SER A 157 11.45 5.86 -6.18
CA SER A 157 10.22 5.06 -6.11
C SER A 157 9.32 5.37 -7.29
N GLN A 158 9.11 6.65 -7.58
CA GLN A 158 8.31 7.13 -8.71
C GLN A 158 8.89 6.65 -10.05
N LYS A 159 10.21 6.77 -10.24
CA LYS A 159 10.90 6.31 -11.46
C LYS A 159 10.75 4.80 -11.66
N ARG A 160 10.86 3.99 -10.59
CA ARG A 160 10.63 2.53 -10.66
C ARG A 160 9.20 2.20 -11.03
N TRP A 161 8.23 2.83 -10.37
CA TRP A 161 6.81 2.65 -10.64
C TRP A 161 6.44 3.05 -12.07
N ALA A 162 7.00 4.15 -12.57
CA ALA A 162 6.82 4.58 -13.95
C ALA A 162 7.37 3.54 -14.94
N ARG A 163 8.61 3.09 -14.74
CA ARG A 163 9.24 2.07 -15.60
C ARG A 163 8.39 0.81 -15.68
N ASP A 164 7.94 0.31 -14.54
CA ASP A 164 7.17 -0.93 -14.47
C ASP A 164 5.68 -0.73 -14.73
N PHE A 165 5.24 0.47 -15.06
CA PHE A 165 3.91 0.75 -15.60
C PHE A 165 3.95 0.98 -17.11
N PHE A 166 4.94 1.71 -17.62
CA PHE A 166 5.09 2.08 -19.03
C PHE A 166 5.98 1.16 -19.85
N ALA A 167 6.70 0.20 -19.24
CA ALA A 167 7.37 -0.84 -20.02
C ALA A 167 6.33 -1.64 -20.83
N ASP A 168 6.61 -1.84 -22.11
CA ASP A 168 5.86 -2.69 -23.03
C ASP A 168 6.09 -4.18 -22.74
#